data_AF-A0A4Y8RVL1-F1
#
_entry.id   AF-A0A4Y8RVL1-F1
#
_cell.length_a   1.000
_cell.length_b   1.000
_cell.length_c   1.000
_cell.angle_alpha   90.00
_cell.angle_beta   90.00
_cell.angle_gamma   90.00
#
_symmetry.space_group_name_H-M   'P 1'
#
loop_
_entity.id
_entity.type
_entity.pdbx_description
1 polymer ?
#
loop_
_entity_poly.entity_id
_entity_poly.type
_entity_poly.pdbx_seq_one_letter_code
_entity_poly.pdbx_strand_id
1 'polypeptide(L)'
;MTHRVASLLALSGWAGFCGVSALRCVHEAGLSELLFGSFGTGVLDTAEFSPLGVDSRQLLGLAAILAALAVAFSLSIAGVIALMKRPERLVEPFAAATFSALFGFYAALALSGSPAVELFGKGPLVTLFIALGFAGLLFDHLIADQEDAEGDETFQAVMAHLEEAKRAAIAERESGKRRDGDEE
;
A
#
# COMPACT_ATOMS: atom_id res chain seq x y z
N MET A 1 -2.13 -13.25 17.25
CA MET A 1 -0.90 -12.56 16.80
C MET A 1 -0.56 -13.10 15.42
N THR A 2 -1.44 -12.85 14.48
CA THR A 2 -1.31 -13.19 13.06
C THR A 2 -0.66 -11.97 12.45
N HIS A 3 0.66 -12.06 12.39
CA HIS A 3 1.54 -10.97 12.03
C HIS A 3 1.34 -10.62 10.55
N ARG A 4 1.10 -9.35 10.25
CA ARG A 4 1.11 -8.73 8.91
C ARG A 4 2.52 -8.78 8.27
N VAL A 5 3.15 -9.95 8.24
CA VAL A 5 4.55 -10.18 7.84
C VAL A 5 4.71 -9.93 6.35
N ALA A 6 3.75 -10.38 5.53
CA ALA A 6 3.83 -10.26 4.09
C ALA A 6 3.80 -8.79 3.65
N SER A 7 2.89 -7.99 4.21
CA SER A 7 2.81 -6.55 3.96
C SER A 7 4.06 -5.82 4.45
N LEU A 8 4.54 -6.13 5.66
CA LEU A 8 5.74 -5.48 6.20
C LEU A 8 6.99 -5.82 5.37
N LEU A 9 7.14 -7.06 4.92
CA LEU A 9 8.24 -7.48 4.07
C LEU A 9 8.16 -6.81 2.69
N ALA A 10 6.96 -6.75 2.09
CA ALA A 10 6.75 -6.07 0.81
C ALA A 10 7.04 -4.57 0.91
N LEU A 11 6.45 -3.89 1.90
CA LEU A 11 6.63 -2.45 2.11
C LEU A 11 8.09 -2.10 2.44
N SER A 12 8.77 -2.90 3.26
CA SER A 12 10.18 -2.66 3.59
C SER A 12 11.11 -2.89 2.41
N GLY A 13 10.85 -3.91 1.57
CA GLY A 13 11.58 -4.13 0.33
C GLY A 13 11.49 -2.92 -0.62
N TRP A 14 10.28 -2.37 -0.79
CA TRP A 14 10.07 -1.20 -1.64
C TRP A 14 10.57 0.11 -1.03
N ALA A 15 10.47 0.29 0.29
CA ALA A 15 11.09 1.41 1.00
C ALA A 15 12.61 1.41 0.80
N GLY A 16 13.25 0.25 0.95
CA GLY A 16 14.68 0.05 0.73
C GLY A 16 15.08 0.32 -0.72
N PHE A 17 14.34 -0.25 -1.68
CA PHE A 17 14.57 -0.01 -3.10
C PHE A 17 14.49 1.48 -3.46
N CYS A 18 13.44 2.17 -3.04
CA CYS A 18 13.26 3.61 -3.29
C CYS A 18 14.36 4.44 -2.62
N GLY A 19 14.73 4.10 -1.38
CA GLY A 19 15.82 4.77 -0.66
C GLY A 19 17.17 4.64 -1.34
N VAL A 20 17.58 3.41 -1.70
CA VAL A 20 18.85 3.15 -2.39
C VAL A 20 18.85 3.78 -3.78
N SER A 21 17.73 3.72 -4.51
CA SER A 21 17.61 4.36 -5.82
C SER A 21 17.70 5.88 -5.74
N ALA A 22 17.13 6.50 -4.70
CA ALA A 22 17.27 7.94 -4.45
C ALA A 22 18.73 8.31 -4.16
N LEU A 23 19.43 7.53 -3.31
CA LEU A 23 20.84 7.73 -3.01
C LEU A 23 21.71 7.64 -4.26
N ARG A 24 21.46 6.64 -5.11
CA ARG A 24 22.15 6.50 -6.40
C ARG A 24 21.96 7.72 -7.29
N CYS A 25 20.74 8.24 -7.40
CA CYS A 25 20.46 9.43 -8.21
C CYS A 25 21.19 10.68 -7.68
N VAL A 26 21.25 10.85 -6.35
CA VAL A 26 22.00 11.94 -5.71
C VAL A 26 23.51 11.81 -5.95
N HIS A 27 24.01 10.57 -5.92
CA HIS A 27 25.41 10.26 -6.18
C HIS A 27 25.79 10.53 -7.64
N GLU A 28 25.01 10.05 -8.60
CA GLU A 28 25.22 10.32 -10.03
C GLU A 28 25.07 11.83 -10.37
N ALA A 29 24.27 12.58 -9.58
CA ALA A 29 24.18 14.03 -9.70
C ALA A 29 25.38 14.79 -9.10
N GLY A 30 26.36 14.09 -8.50
CA GLY A 30 27.56 14.69 -7.91
C GLY A 30 27.33 15.36 -6.56
N LEU A 31 26.21 15.09 -5.88
CA LEU A 31 25.83 15.72 -4.61
C LEU A 31 26.06 14.83 -3.38
N SER A 32 26.57 13.61 -3.58
CA SER A 32 26.78 12.65 -2.49
C SER A 32 27.79 13.12 -1.45
N GLU A 33 28.85 13.83 -1.84
CA GLU A 33 29.85 14.35 -0.89
C GLU A 33 29.27 15.46 0.00
N LEU A 34 28.41 16.32 -0.58
CA LEU A 34 27.71 17.39 0.13
C LEU A 34 26.72 16.84 1.17
N LEU A 35 26.04 15.73 0.85
CA LEU A 35 24.92 15.21 1.64
C LEU A 35 25.32 14.11 2.63
N PHE A 36 26.33 13.30 2.31
CA PHE A 36 26.72 12.12 3.10
C PHE A 36 28.18 12.12 3.56
N GLY A 37 28.96 13.12 3.14
CA GLY A 37 30.39 13.20 3.43
C GLY A 37 31.22 12.10 2.74
N SER A 38 32.53 12.09 3.00
CA SER A 38 33.50 11.22 2.33
C SER A 38 33.34 9.72 2.62
N PHE A 39 32.73 9.38 3.76
CA PHE A 39 32.46 7.98 4.10
C PHE A 39 31.28 7.40 3.31
N GLY A 40 30.20 8.18 3.15
CA GLY A 40 29.03 7.75 2.39
C GLY A 40 29.28 7.66 0.89
N THR A 41 30.12 8.55 0.35
CA THR A 41 30.56 8.48 -1.05
C THR A 41 31.39 7.24 -1.33
N GLY A 42 32.34 6.90 -0.47
CA GLY A 42 33.20 5.73 -0.65
C GLY A 42 32.43 4.40 -0.69
N VAL A 43 31.33 4.28 0.06
CA VAL A 43 30.46 3.09 0.00
C VAL A 43 29.70 3.02 -1.33
N LEU A 44 29.25 4.15 -1.87
CA LEU A 44 28.53 4.20 -3.15
C LEU A 44 29.44 3.99 -4.36
N ASP A 45 30.68 4.50 -4.29
CA ASP A 45 31.71 4.30 -5.33
C ASP A 45 32.07 2.81 -5.49
N THR A 46 32.00 2.01 -4.42
CA THR A 46 32.29 0.56 -4.50
C THR A 46 31.22 -0.28 -5.21
N ALA A 47 30.04 0.28 -5.47
CA ALA A 47 28.90 -0.48 -5.98
C ALA A 47 28.83 -0.58 -7.51
N GLU A 48 29.82 -0.07 -8.25
CA GLU A 48 29.97 -0.15 -9.73
C GLU A 48 28.65 -0.02 -10.50
N PHE A 49 27.89 1.04 -10.24
CA PHE A 49 26.66 1.29 -10.98
C PHE A 49 26.96 1.78 -12.39
N SER A 50 26.29 1.20 -13.39
CA SER A 50 26.31 1.76 -14.75
C SER A 50 25.61 3.13 -14.75
N PRO A 51 26.17 4.16 -15.40
CA PRO A 51 25.57 5.50 -15.40
C PRO A 51 24.20 5.48 -16.09
N LEU A 52 23.21 6.16 -15.50
CA LEU A 52 21.84 6.21 -16.01
C LEU A 52 21.70 7.03 -17.30
N GLY A 53 22.70 7.84 -17.66
CA GLY A 53 22.66 8.69 -18.86
C GLY A 53 21.61 9.79 -18.81
N VAL A 54 21.18 10.19 -17.62
CA VAL A 54 20.17 11.23 -17.36
C VAL A 54 20.86 12.53 -16.95
N ASP A 55 20.31 13.68 -17.33
CA ASP A 55 20.81 15.00 -16.93
C ASP A 55 20.75 15.19 -15.39
N SER A 56 21.75 15.85 -14.80
CA SER A 56 21.86 16.04 -13.35
C SER A 56 20.64 16.73 -12.72
N ARG A 57 19.96 17.65 -13.42
CA ARG A 57 18.72 18.28 -12.91
C ARG A 57 17.55 17.29 -12.86
N GLN A 58 17.47 16.41 -13.84
CA GLN A 58 16.43 15.38 -13.88
C GLN A 58 16.69 14.30 -12.83
N LEU A 59 17.96 13.93 -12.60
CA LEU A 59 18.37 13.02 -11.53
C LEU A 59 17.95 13.53 -10.14
N LEU A 60 18.06 14.84 -9.89
CA LEU A 60 17.59 15.44 -8.64
C LEU A 60 16.07 15.36 -8.47
N GLY A 61 15.31 15.63 -9.53
CA GLY A 61 13.86 15.45 -9.51
C GLY A 61 13.46 13.99 -9.27
N LEU A 62 14.18 13.07 -9.89
CA LEU A 62 13.99 11.63 -9.71
C LEU A 62 14.30 11.19 -8.27
N ALA A 63 15.41 11.68 -7.71
CA ALA A 63 15.80 11.42 -6.33
C ALA A 63 14.73 11.92 -5.34
N ALA A 64 14.17 13.11 -5.58
CA ALA A 64 13.11 13.66 -4.73
C ALA A 64 11.84 12.80 -4.76
N ILE A 65 11.42 12.33 -5.95
CA ILE A 65 10.26 11.44 -6.09
C ILE A 65 10.51 10.10 -5.38
N LEU A 66 11.69 9.50 -5.58
CA LEU A 66 12.07 8.24 -4.94
C LEU A 66 12.18 8.37 -3.41
N ALA A 67 12.73 9.48 -2.91
CA ALA A 67 12.76 9.77 -1.47
C ALA A 67 11.36 9.95 -0.90
N ALA A 68 10.46 10.65 -1.60
CA ALA A 68 9.07 10.80 -1.19
C ALA A 68 8.34 9.44 -1.13
N LEU A 69 8.58 8.56 -2.12
CA LEU A 69 8.05 7.19 -2.10
C LEU A 69 8.62 6.37 -0.94
N ALA A 70 9.92 6.47 -0.65
CA ALA A 70 10.54 5.79 0.48
C ALA A 70 9.94 6.23 1.83
N VAL A 71 9.65 7.53 1.98
CA VAL A 71 8.94 8.08 3.15
C VAL A 71 7.50 7.57 3.21
N ALA A 72 6.77 7.57 2.09
CA ALA A 72 5.40 7.04 2.04
C ALA A 72 5.33 5.55 2.40
N PHE A 73 6.27 4.72 1.92
CA PHE A 73 6.38 3.32 2.33
C PHE A 73 6.73 3.19 3.82
N SER A 74 7.66 4.01 4.33
CA SER A 74 8.02 4.02 5.76
C SER A 74 6.86 4.42 6.66
N LEU A 75 6.05 5.40 6.25
CA LEU A 75 4.82 5.80 6.93
C LEU A 75 3.78 4.69 6.88
N SER A 76 3.66 3.98 5.76
CA SER A 76 2.78 2.80 5.64
C SER A 76 3.21 1.70 6.61
N ILE A 77 4.52 1.43 6.72
CA ILE A 77 5.09 0.48 7.68
C ILE A 77 4.79 0.91 9.11
N ALA A 78 5.07 2.18 9.44
CA ALA A 78 4.79 2.73 10.77
C ALA A 78 3.30 2.63 11.13
N GLY A 79 2.42 2.89 10.15
CA GLY A 79 0.99 2.69 10.25
C GLY A 79 0.65 1.23 10.54
N VAL A 80 1.17 0.28 9.75
CA VAL A 80 0.91 -1.17 9.94
C VAL A 80 1.38 -1.65 11.31
N ILE A 81 2.53 -1.17 11.80
CA ILE A 81 3.07 -1.50 13.12
C ILE A 81 2.22 -0.87 14.24
N ALA A 82 1.82 0.40 14.10
CA ALA A 82 1.05 1.13 15.11
C ALA A 82 -0.42 0.66 15.20
N LEU A 83 -0.99 0.21 14.08
CA LEU A 83 -2.36 -0.30 13.98
C LEU A 83 -2.62 -1.60 14.73
N MET A 84 -1.60 -2.26 15.29
CA MET A 84 -1.79 -3.34 16.26
C MET A 84 -2.59 -2.91 17.51
N LYS A 85 -3.03 -1.65 17.63
CA LYS A 85 -3.77 -1.12 18.78
C LYS A 85 -5.10 -0.39 18.50
N ARG A 86 -5.49 -0.03 17.25
CA ARG A 86 -6.78 0.65 16.88
C ARG A 86 -6.88 0.99 15.37
N PRO A 87 -8.05 1.40 14.82
CA PRO A 87 -8.75 0.75 13.71
C PRO A 87 -8.06 0.83 12.32
N GLU A 88 -8.17 -0.26 11.58
CA GLU A 88 -7.41 -0.64 10.37
C GLU A 88 -7.71 0.17 9.09
N ARG A 89 -8.74 1.03 9.11
CA ARG A 89 -9.37 1.57 7.88
C ARG A 89 -8.56 2.58 7.06
N LEU A 90 -7.49 3.16 7.58
CA LEU A 90 -6.76 4.25 6.89
C LEU A 90 -5.39 3.86 6.34
N VAL A 91 -4.74 2.84 6.88
CA VAL A 91 -3.36 2.51 6.48
C VAL A 91 -3.32 1.66 5.23
N GLU A 92 -4.29 0.78 5.06
CA GLU A 92 -4.32 -0.10 3.89
C GLU A 92 -4.60 0.65 2.58
N PRO A 93 -5.57 1.59 2.50
CA PRO A 93 -5.73 2.44 1.33
C PRO A 93 -4.49 3.28 1.04
N PHE A 94 -3.78 3.72 2.08
CA PHE A 94 -2.54 4.49 1.94
C PHE A 94 -1.39 3.65 1.37
N ALA A 95 -1.24 2.41 1.84
CA ALA A 95 -0.27 1.46 1.28
C ALA A 95 -0.58 1.15 -0.19
N ALA A 96 -1.84 0.88 -0.53
CA ALA A 96 -2.28 0.65 -1.90
C ALA A 96 -2.05 1.88 -2.81
N ALA A 97 -2.31 3.08 -2.30
CA ALA A 97 -2.01 4.33 -3.01
C ALA A 97 -0.50 4.50 -3.26
N THR A 98 0.33 4.14 -2.29
CA THR A 98 1.80 4.22 -2.41
C THR A 98 2.32 3.25 -3.48
N PHE A 99 1.82 2.00 -3.50
CA PHE A 99 2.13 1.05 -4.57
C PHE A 99 1.63 1.51 -5.95
N SER A 100 0.45 2.11 -6.00
CA SER A 100 -0.11 2.68 -7.24
C SER A 100 0.74 3.85 -7.75
N ALA A 101 1.24 4.70 -6.86
CA ALA A 101 2.14 5.80 -7.20
C ALA A 101 3.48 5.26 -7.74
N LEU A 102 4.04 4.23 -7.10
CA LEU A 102 5.25 3.56 -7.58
C LEU A 102 5.05 2.95 -8.97
N PHE A 103 3.93 2.25 -9.19
CA PHE A 103 3.59 1.69 -10.49
C PHE A 103 3.40 2.76 -11.57
N GLY A 104 2.65 3.82 -11.25
CA GLY A 104 2.45 4.96 -12.15
C GLY A 104 3.75 5.65 -12.51
N PHE A 105 4.66 5.80 -11.54
CA PHE A 105 5.99 6.34 -11.76
C PHE A 105 6.82 5.46 -12.70
N TYR A 106 6.85 4.14 -12.46
CA TYR A 106 7.50 3.19 -13.38
C TYR A 106 6.90 3.26 -14.80
N ALA A 107 5.57 3.26 -14.92
CA ALA A 107 4.88 3.33 -16.19
C ALA A 107 5.20 4.64 -16.94
N ALA A 108 5.25 5.77 -16.23
CA ALA A 108 5.63 7.06 -16.81
C ALA A 108 7.07 7.06 -17.35
N LEU A 109 8.01 6.46 -16.62
CA LEU A 109 9.40 6.31 -17.08
C LEU A 109 9.51 5.39 -18.31
N ALA A 110 8.80 4.26 -18.29
CA ALA A 110 8.79 3.31 -19.40
C ALA A 110 8.15 3.91 -20.67
N LEU A 111 7.01 4.59 -20.55
CA LEU A 111 6.28 5.18 -21.67
C LEU A 111 6.99 6.41 -22.26
N SER A 112 7.74 7.15 -21.44
CA SER A 112 8.54 8.29 -21.92
C SER A 112 9.86 7.87 -22.58
N GLY A 113 10.22 6.58 -22.53
CA GLY A 113 11.52 6.09 -23.01
C GLY A 113 12.70 6.63 -22.19
N SER A 114 12.47 7.01 -20.93
CA SER A 114 13.51 7.56 -20.08
C SER A 114 14.57 6.49 -19.77
N PRO A 115 15.87 6.79 -19.90
CA PRO A 115 16.91 5.84 -19.52
C PRO A 115 16.94 5.61 -18.00
N ALA A 116 16.28 6.46 -17.21
CA ALA A 116 16.08 6.25 -15.77
C ALA A 116 15.26 4.99 -15.45
N VAL A 117 14.54 4.42 -16.43
CA VAL A 117 13.84 3.13 -16.26
C VAL A 117 14.79 2.00 -15.87
N GLU A 118 16.08 2.11 -16.21
CA GLU A 118 17.10 1.12 -15.84
C GLU A 118 17.29 0.97 -14.33
N LEU A 119 16.86 1.94 -13.51
CA LEU A 119 16.82 1.80 -12.04
C LEU A 119 15.98 0.60 -11.58
N PHE A 120 14.95 0.25 -12.34
CA PHE A 120 14.06 -0.87 -12.04
C PHE A 120 14.59 -2.20 -12.62
N GLY A 121 15.76 -2.17 -13.27
CA GLY A 121 16.34 -3.32 -13.96
C GLY A 121 15.75 -3.56 -15.35
N LYS A 122 16.30 -4.56 -16.04
CA LYS A 122 15.89 -4.93 -17.40
C LYS A 122 14.80 -6.01 -17.33
N GLY A 123 13.64 -5.72 -17.92
CA GLY A 123 12.57 -6.70 -18.16
C GLY A 123 11.34 -6.58 -17.26
N PRO A 124 10.39 -7.54 -17.37
CA PRO A 124 9.08 -7.47 -16.71
C PRO A 124 9.11 -7.82 -15.22
N LEU A 125 10.29 -8.08 -14.64
CA LEU A 125 10.40 -8.50 -13.24
C LEU A 125 9.88 -7.44 -12.28
N VAL A 126 10.08 -6.15 -12.57
CA VAL A 126 9.60 -5.08 -11.69
C VAL A 126 8.08 -5.08 -11.57
N THR A 127 7.34 -5.29 -12.66
CA THR A 127 5.88 -5.34 -12.62
C THR A 127 5.39 -6.58 -11.87
N LEU A 128 6.10 -7.70 -11.99
CA LEU A 128 5.85 -8.90 -11.18
C LEU A 128 6.06 -8.62 -9.68
N PHE A 129 7.16 -7.96 -9.30
CA PHE A 129 7.42 -7.62 -7.89
C PHE A 129 6.42 -6.61 -7.33
N ILE A 130 5.95 -5.66 -8.16
CA ILE A 130 4.89 -4.72 -7.77
C ILE A 130 3.59 -5.50 -7.54
N ALA A 131 3.23 -6.42 -8.45
CA ALA A 131 2.06 -7.28 -8.30
C ALA A 131 2.15 -8.18 -7.06
N LEU A 132 3.33 -8.73 -6.75
CA LEU A 132 3.58 -9.48 -5.52
C LEU A 132 3.44 -8.61 -4.27
N GLY A 133 3.81 -7.33 -4.33
CA GLY A 133 3.59 -6.37 -3.25
C GLY A 133 2.10 -6.14 -2.96
N PHE A 134 1.30 -5.95 -4.00
CA PHE A 134 -0.16 -5.90 -3.88
C PHE A 134 -0.75 -7.22 -3.37
N ALA A 135 -0.25 -8.36 -3.86
CA ALA A 135 -0.69 -9.67 -3.39
C ALA A 135 -0.38 -9.89 -1.91
N GLY A 136 0.76 -9.41 -1.41
CA GLY A 136 1.11 -9.44 0.01
C GLY A 136 0.18 -8.58 0.87
N LEU A 137 -0.19 -7.39 0.39
CA LEU A 137 -1.20 -6.54 1.05
C LEU A 137 -2.57 -7.23 1.08
N LEU A 138 -3.01 -7.78 -0.06
CA LEU A 138 -4.29 -8.47 -0.18
C LEU A 138 -4.34 -9.72 0.70
N PHE A 139 -3.23 -10.47 0.77
CA PHE A 139 -3.14 -11.67 1.61
C PHE A 139 -3.31 -11.34 3.09
N ASP A 140 -2.60 -10.32 3.58
CA ASP A 140 -2.75 -9.87 4.97
C ASP A 140 -4.14 -9.27 5.23
N HIS A 141 -4.76 -8.60 4.25
CA HIS A 141 -6.14 -8.13 4.35
C HIS A 141 -7.13 -9.29 4.48
N LEU A 142 -7.07 -10.28 3.58
CA LEU A 142 -7.95 -11.44 3.60
C LEU A 142 -7.83 -12.27 4.89
N ILE A 143 -6.62 -12.36 5.45
CA ILE A 143 -6.41 -13.05 6.74
C ILE A 143 -6.97 -12.22 7.90
N ALA A 144 -6.77 -10.90 7.90
CA ALA A 144 -7.31 -10.03 8.94
C ALA A 144 -8.86 -10.03 8.94
N ASP A 145 -9.48 -10.00 7.75
CA ASP A 145 -10.94 -10.01 7.58
C ASP A 145 -11.59 -11.32 8.06
N GLN A 146 -10.88 -12.46 7.94
CA GLN A 146 -11.36 -13.75 8.45
C GLN A 146 -11.29 -13.88 9.98
N GLU A 147 -10.50 -13.05 10.65
CA GLU A 147 -10.37 -13.03 12.11
C GLU A 147 -11.27 -11.99 12.79
N ASP A 148 -12.05 -11.23 12.01
CA ASP A 148 -12.94 -10.18 12.52
C ASP A 148 -14.26 -10.75 13.06
N ALA A 149 -14.19 -11.32 14.27
CA ALA A 149 -15.36 -11.76 15.03
C ALA A 149 -16.36 -10.60 15.32
N GLU A 150 -15.91 -9.34 15.26
CA GLU A 150 -16.72 -8.14 15.47
C GLU A 150 -17.67 -7.88 14.27
N GLY A 151 -17.22 -8.23 13.05
CA GLY A 151 -18.04 -8.19 11.83
C GLY A 151 -19.19 -9.19 11.85
N ASP A 152 -18.94 -10.39 12.35
CA ASP A 152 -19.95 -11.44 12.53
C ASP A 152 -20.98 -11.06 13.62
N GLU A 153 -20.55 -10.48 14.73
CA GLU A 153 -21.47 -9.98 15.78
C GLU A 153 -22.34 -8.83 15.26
N THR A 154 -21.76 -7.90 14.50
CA THR A 154 -22.50 -6.77 13.91
C THR A 154 -23.51 -7.26 12.86
N PHE A 155 -23.12 -8.23 12.04
CA PHE A 155 -24.00 -8.86 11.07
C PHE A 155 -25.15 -9.63 11.75
N GLN A 156 -24.87 -10.38 12.82
CA GLN A 156 -25.89 -11.05 13.62
C GLN A 156 -26.85 -10.05 14.28
N ALA A 157 -26.35 -8.92 14.79
CA ALA A 157 -27.19 -7.86 15.36
C ALA A 157 -28.15 -7.24 14.32
N VAL A 158 -27.66 -7.01 13.09
CA VAL A 158 -28.50 -6.51 11.98
C VAL A 158 -29.54 -7.55 11.56
N MET A 159 -29.15 -8.83 11.49
CA MET A 159 -30.07 -9.91 11.16
C MET A 159 -31.15 -10.10 12.23
N ALA A 160 -30.80 -9.97 13.51
CA ALA A 160 -31.77 -10.00 14.61
C ALA A 160 -32.78 -8.84 14.51
N HIS A 161 -32.31 -7.62 14.22
CA HIS A 161 -33.18 -6.47 14.00
C HIS A 161 -34.13 -6.64 12.81
N LEU A 162 -33.64 -7.21 11.70
CA LEU A 162 -34.46 -7.51 10.53
C LEU A 162 -35.50 -8.60 10.82
N GLU A 163 -35.16 -9.62 11.60
CA GLU A 163 -36.11 -10.64 12.02
C GLU A 163 -37.19 -10.08 12.94
N GLU A 164 -36.84 -9.21 13.88
CA GLU A 164 -37.80 -8.53 14.76
C GLU A 164 -38.74 -7.62 13.96
N ALA A 165 -38.20 -6.82 13.04
CA ALA A 165 -39.00 -5.99 12.14
C ALA A 165 -39.93 -6.84 11.26
N LYS A 166 -39.45 -7.99 10.77
CA LYS A 166 -40.28 -8.94 10.00
C LYS A 166 -41.39 -9.56 10.87
N ARG A 167 -41.11 -9.95 12.11
CA ARG A 167 -42.14 -10.49 13.03
C ARG A 167 -43.20 -9.43 13.37
N ALA A 168 -42.78 -8.19 13.64
CA ALA A 168 -43.69 -7.08 13.89
C ALA A 168 -44.62 -6.82 12.69
N ALA A 169 -44.07 -6.77 11.47
CA ALA A 169 -44.85 -6.58 10.24
C ALA A 169 -45.82 -7.73 9.95
N ILE A 170 -45.45 -8.98 10.27
CA ILE A 170 -46.36 -10.14 10.13
C ILE A 170 -47.50 -10.04 11.16
N ALA A 171 -47.20 -9.70 12.41
CA ALA A 171 -48.20 -9.56 13.47
C ALA A 171 -49.19 -8.41 13.18
N GLU A 172 -48.72 -7.31 12.61
CA GLU A 172 -49.56 -6.18 12.18
C GLU A 172 -50.46 -6.55 10.99
N ARG A 173 -49.94 -7.36 10.06
CA ARG A 173 -50.74 -7.88 8.93
C ARG A 173 -51.81 -8.87 9.38
N GLU A 174 -51.54 -9.70 10.38
CA GLU A 174 -52.52 -10.63 10.95
C GLU A 174 -53.58 -9.94 11.80
N SER A 175 -53.22 -8.88 12.53
CA SER A 175 -54.18 -8.10 13.31
C SER A 175 -55.10 -7.26 12.41
N GLY A 176 -54.59 -6.68 11.32
CA GLY A 176 -55.42 -6.02 10.31
C GLY A 176 -56.41 -6.97 9.63
N LYS A 177 -55.97 -8.19 9.29
CA LYS A 177 -56.81 -9.19 8.62
C LYS A 177 -57.93 -9.77 9.51
N ARG A 178 -57.74 -9.79 10.84
CA ARG A 178 -58.80 -10.16 11.79
C ARG A 178 -59.82 -9.04 11.98
N ARG A 179 -59.40 -7.78 11.87
CA ARG A 179 -60.27 -6.62 12.03
C ARG A 179 -61.22 -6.43 10.84
N ASP A 180 -60.76 -6.74 9.63
CA ASP A 180 -61.57 -6.70 8.41
C ASP A 180 -62.49 -7.94 8.26
N GLY A 181 -62.28 -9.00 9.05
CA GLY A 181 -63.09 -10.23 9.02
C GLY A 181 -64.29 -10.21 9.98
N ASP A 182 -64.40 -9.21 10.86
CA ASP A 182 -65.52 -9.02 11.80
C ASP A 182 -66.54 -7.97 11.28
N GLU A 183 -66.38 -7.46 10.06
CA GLU A 183 -67.29 -6.49 9.41
C GLU A 183 -68.18 -7.10 8.29
N GLU A 184 -68.19 -8.44 8.12
CA GLU A 184 -69.20 -9.17 7.31
C GLU A 184 -70.21 -9.93 8.18
#